data_AF-A0A7J0F317-F1
#
_entry.id   AF-A0A7J0F317-F1
#
_cell.length_a   1.000
_cell.length_b   1.000
_cell.length_c   1.000
_cell.angle_alpha   90.00
_cell.angle_beta   90.00
_cell.angle_gamma   90.00
#
_symmetry.space_group_name_H-M   'P 1'
#
loop_
_entity.id
_entity.type
_entity.pdbx_description
1 polymer ?
#
loop_
_entity_poly.entity_id
_entity_poly.type
_entity_poly.pdbx_seq_one_letter_code
_entity_poly.pdbx_strand_id
1 'polypeptide(L)'
;MLLQLYKELACPLDNFELLIFSLPGPKGKTFSFCPYCYNSPPFEGIDTLFGASKAGGSGKLRKGAGMPCFLCPHPTCPHSVIVQGVCACPECNGTLVLDPVSAPKWRLYCNTCNCLVFLSEGAHRISTTKEQCSECDSTIIEVHFNKKTTPLKDGATLHIRCILCDELLHSLVEMKHGKYFSRRMGGKGRMRGKGRSGKSTR
;
A
#
# COMPACT_ATOMS: atom_id res chain seq x y z
N MET A 1 -2.01 16.69 5.51
CA MET A 1 -1.31 15.86 4.51
C MET A 1 0.17 16.09 4.74
N LEU A 2 0.95 15.03 4.84
CA LEU A 2 2.38 15.12 5.12
C LEU A 2 3.14 14.46 3.97
N LEU A 3 4.10 15.19 3.42
CA LEU A 3 5.02 14.73 2.38
C LEU A 3 6.44 14.87 2.92
N GLN A 4 7.21 13.79 2.90
CA GLN A 4 8.55 13.74 3.50
C GLN A 4 9.50 12.91 2.62
N LEU A 5 10.79 13.24 2.68
CA LEU A 5 11.84 12.43 2.07
C LEU A 5 11.93 11.06 2.74
N TYR A 6 12.13 10.00 1.95
CA TYR A 6 12.19 8.63 2.46
C TYR A 6 13.59 8.03 2.40
N LYS A 7 14.30 8.10 3.54
CA LYS A 7 15.56 7.37 3.79
C LYS A 7 16.65 7.55 2.72
N GLU A 8 16.62 8.64 1.94
CA GLU A 8 17.54 8.89 0.81
C GLU A 8 17.59 7.71 -0.19
N LEU A 9 16.51 6.94 -0.29
CA LEU A 9 16.41 5.83 -1.24
C LEU A 9 16.00 6.38 -2.59
N ALA A 10 16.67 5.92 -3.66
CA ALA A 10 16.39 6.34 -5.02
C ALA A 10 15.58 5.30 -5.80
N CYS A 11 14.73 5.77 -6.70
CA CYS A 11 14.06 4.90 -7.66
C CYS A 11 15.04 4.42 -8.73
N PRO A 12 15.08 3.12 -9.07
CA PRO A 12 16.03 2.60 -10.05
C PRO A 12 15.75 3.05 -11.50
N LEU A 13 14.58 3.65 -11.76
CA LEU A 13 14.20 4.11 -13.10
C LEU A 13 14.83 5.46 -13.46
N ASP A 14 14.85 6.40 -12.51
CA ASP A 14 15.19 7.81 -12.75
C ASP A 14 16.19 8.37 -11.73
N ASN A 15 16.58 7.56 -10.74
CA ASN A 15 17.43 7.93 -9.62
C ASN A 15 16.87 9.07 -8.75
N PHE A 16 15.58 9.36 -8.81
CA PHE A 16 14.94 10.33 -7.92
C PHE A 16 14.73 9.74 -6.54
N GLU A 17 14.94 10.57 -5.53
CA GLU A 17 14.67 10.21 -4.15
C GLU A 17 13.18 9.91 -3.94
N LEU A 18 12.91 8.88 -3.16
CA LEU A 18 11.57 8.47 -2.83
C LEU A 18 10.98 9.39 -1.76
N LEU A 19 9.69 9.64 -1.87
CA LEU A 19 8.92 10.40 -0.91
C LEU A 19 7.91 9.49 -0.21
N ILE A 20 7.62 9.77 1.06
CA ILE A 20 6.48 9.22 1.78
C ILE A 20 5.33 10.22 1.71
N PHE A 21 4.16 9.75 1.29
CA PHE A 21 2.89 10.42 1.47
C PHE A 21 2.15 9.84 2.67
N SER A 22 1.76 10.68 3.63
CA SER A 22 0.92 10.31 4.77
C SER A 22 -0.35 11.16 4.85
N LEU A 23 -1.50 10.50 4.95
CA LEU A 23 -2.76 11.16 5.31
C LEU A 23 -2.88 11.30 6.83
N PRO A 24 -3.35 12.45 7.33
CA PRO A 24 -3.55 12.64 8.77
C PRO A 24 -4.68 11.75 9.31
N GLY A 25 -4.54 11.33 10.57
CA GLY A 25 -5.55 10.58 11.32
C GLY A 25 -5.16 9.12 11.60
N PRO A 26 -5.81 8.47 12.58
CA PRO A 26 -5.42 7.14 13.10
C PRO A 26 -5.56 5.99 12.09
N LYS A 27 -6.27 6.22 10.98
CA LYS A 27 -6.44 5.27 9.86
C LYS A 27 -5.91 5.85 8.54
N GLY A 28 -5.06 6.88 8.61
CA GLY A 28 -4.45 7.49 7.45
C GLY A 28 -3.55 6.49 6.72
N LYS A 29 -3.75 6.34 5.41
CA LYS A 29 -2.84 5.52 4.60
C LYS A 29 -1.54 6.30 4.38
N THR A 30 -0.45 5.55 4.48
CA THR A 30 0.90 6.01 4.20
C THR A 30 1.48 5.13 3.10
N PHE A 31 2.19 5.72 2.15
CA PHE A 31 2.88 4.97 1.09
C PHE A 31 4.10 5.74 0.58
N SER A 32 5.10 5.00 0.10
CA SER A 32 6.22 5.57 -0.65
C SER A 32 5.89 5.71 -2.14
N PHE A 33 6.48 6.71 -2.78
CA PHE A 33 6.38 6.90 -4.22
C PHE A 33 7.62 7.65 -4.77
N CYS A 34 7.94 7.37 -6.04
CA CYS A 34 8.87 8.17 -6.83
C CYS A 34 8.09 9.33 -7.51
N PRO A 35 8.60 10.57 -7.49
CA PRO A 35 7.92 11.71 -8.13
C PRO A 35 7.63 11.52 -9.61
N TYR A 36 8.55 10.95 -10.39
CA TYR A 36 8.32 10.68 -11.80
C TYR A 36 7.26 9.60 -12.00
N CYS A 37 7.43 8.43 -11.36
CA CYS A 37 6.46 7.34 -11.43
C CYS A 37 5.05 7.78 -11.04
N TYR A 38 4.92 8.61 -10.00
CA TYR A 38 3.63 9.05 -9.52
C TYR A 38 2.95 10.04 -10.47
N ASN A 39 3.70 10.98 -11.07
CA ASN A 39 3.14 12.01 -11.94
C ASN A 39 3.05 11.58 -13.41
N SER A 40 3.97 10.73 -13.83
CA SER A 40 4.16 10.22 -15.18
C SER A 40 4.44 8.71 -15.13
N PRO A 41 3.43 7.87 -14.80
CA PRO A 41 3.61 6.43 -14.74
C PRO A 41 4.19 5.88 -16.06
N PRO A 42 5.39 5.25 -16.05
CA PRO A 42 6.10 4.86 -17.27
C PRO A 42 5.70 3.47 -17.78
N PHE A 43 4.78 2.77 -17.11
CA PHE A 43 4.39 1.40 -17.45
C PHE A 43 3.03 1.38 -18.13
N GLU A 44 2.96 0.70 -19.28
CA GLU A 44 1.71 0.50 -20.01
C GLU A 44 0.70 -0.28 -19.18
N GLY A 45 -0.58 0.06 -19.32
CA GLY A 45 -1.67 -0.64 -18.64
C GLY A 45 -1.80 -0.29 -17.15
N ILE A 46 -0.95 0.56 -16.58
CA ILE A 46 -1.06 1.00 -15.18
C ILE A 46 -2.39 1.71 -14.87
N ASP A 47 -2.99 2.33 -15.88
CA ASP A 47 -4.31 2.94 -15.86
C ASP A 47 -5.46 1.93 -15.87
N THR A 48 -5.18 0.69 -16.25
CA THR A 48 -6.08 -0.47 -16.13
C THR A 48 -5.78 -1.33 -14.90
N LEU A 49 -4.55 -1.24 -14.37
CA LEU A 49 -4.06 -1.99 -13.23
C LEU A 49 -4.27 -1.21 -11.93
N PHE A 50 -5.06 -1.79 -11.03
CA PHE A 50 -5.07 -1.52 -9.59
C PHE A 50 -5.61 -0.15 -9.11
N GLY A 51 -6.66 -0.18 -8.28
CA GLY A 51 -7.00 0.92 -7.36
C GLY A 51 -7.51 2.22 -7.99
N ALA A 52 -7.56 2.34 -9.32
CA ALA A 52 -8.42 3.28 -10.03
C ALA A 52 -9.84 3.02 -9.55
N SER A 53 -10.31 3.85 -8.63
CA SER A 53 -11.64 3.71 -8.08
C SER A 53 -12.62 3.59 -9.26
N LYS A 54 -13.27 2.44 -9.39
CA LYS A 54 -14.58 2.32 -10.04
C LYS A 54 -15.59 3.05 -9.16
N ALA A 55 -15.37 4.34 -8.93
CA ALA A 55 -16.35 5.26 -8.41
C ALA A 55 -16.87 6.04 -9.62
N GLY A 56 -17.75 5.38 -10.37
CA GLY A 56 -18.48 5.95 -11.50
C GLY A 56 -18.03 5.44 -12.86
N GLY A 57 -18.70 4.37 -13.33
CA GLY A 57 -19.20 4.14 -14.69
C GLY A 57 -18.38 4.43 -15.96
N SER A 58 -17.14 4.88 -15.89
CA SER A 58 -16.33 5.17 -17.08
C SER A 58 -14.93 4.63 -16.88
N GLY A 59 -14.54 3.66 -17.71
CA GLY A 59 -13.26 2.95 -17.68
C GLY A 59 -12.07 3.81 -18.12
N LYS A 60 -11.95 5.03 -17.58
CA LYS A 60 -10.76 5.87 -17.71
C LYS A 60 -10.21 6.15 -16.31
N LEU A 61 -8.93 5.82 -16.09
CA LEU A 61 -8.17 6.29 -14.95
C LEU A 61 -8.38 7.81 -14.84
N ARG A 62 -8.96 8.28 -13.73
CA ARG A 62 -9.03 9.72 -13.50
C ARG A 62 -7.61 10.26 -13.49
N LYS A 63 -7.32 11.24 -14.36
CA LYS A 63 -6.12 12.09 -14.30
C LYS A 63 -5.82 12.39 -12.83
N GLY A 64 -4.70 11.87 -12.33
CA GLY A 64 -4.22 12.13 -10.96
C GLY A 64 -4.29 10.97 -9.96
N ALA A 65 -4.66 9.73 -10.34
CA ALA A 65 -4.54 8.60 -9.41
C ALA A 65 -3.07 8.38 -8.95
N GLY A 66 -2.12 8.60 -9.86
CA GLY A 66 -0.68 8.44 -9.64
C GLY A 66 -0.26 7.01 -9.33
N MET A 67 0.98 6.64 -9.68
CA MET A 67 1.52 5.30 -9.39
C MET A 67 2.43 5.34 -8.15
N PRO A 68 1.91 4.97 -6.97
CA PRO A 68 2.76 4.75 -5.80
C PRO A 68 3.65 3.51 -5.99
N CYS A 69 4.74 3.40 -5.22
CA CYS A 69 5.72 2.33 -5.41
C CYS A 69 5.13 0.93 -5.27
N PHE A 70 4.10 0.74 -4.46
CA PHE A 70 3.42 -0.55 -4.30
C PHE A 70 2.59 -1.00 -5.50
N LEU A 71 2.46 -0.14 -6.52
CA LEU A 71 1.93 -0.49 -7.84
C LEU A 71 3.03 -0.60 -8.90
N CYS A 72 4.27 -0.23 -8.55
CA CYS A 72 5.39 -0.28 -9.48
C CYS A 72 5.73 -1.74 -9.79
N PRO A 73 5.76 -2.15 -11.08
CA PRO A 73 6.16 -3.49 -11.50
C PRO A 73 7.69 -3.62 -11.71
N HIS A 74 8.48 -2.59 -11.43
CA HIS A 74 9.92 -2.63 -11.69
C HIS A 74 10.63 -3.66 -10.79
N PRO A 75 11.27 -4.70 -11.34
CA PRO A 75 11.77 -5.84 -10.57
C PRO A 75 12.93 -5.49 -9.63
N THR A 76 13.66 -4.41 -9.91
CA THR A 76 14.76 -3.94 -9.05
C THR A 76 14.35 -2.82 -8.09
N CYS A 77 13.12 -2.33 -8.16
CA CYS A 77 12.66 -1.31 -7.22
C CYS A 77 12.37 -1.98 -5.87
N PRO A 78 13.06 -1.62 -4.79
CA PRO A 78 12.91 -2.28 -3.49
C PRO A 78 11.53 -2.05 -2.85
N HIS A 79 10.74 -1.13 -3.41
CA HIS A 79 9.38 -0.82 -2.96
C HIS A 79 8.30 -1.24 -3.95
N SER A 80 8.68 -1.93 -5.03
CA SER A 80 7.76 -2.48 -6.03
C SER A 80 6.83 -3.52 -5.43
N VAL A 81 5.70 -3.76 -6.11
CA VAL A 81 4.85 -4.91 -5.83
C VAL A 81 5.59 -6.23 -6.03
N ILE A 82 6.56 -6.27 -6.95
CA ILE A 82 7.34 -7.48 -7.26
C ILE A 82 8.23 -7.87 -6.08
N VAL A 83 8.86 -6.89 -5.42
CA VAL A 83 9.78 -7.14 -4.30
C VAL A 83 9.06 -7.22 -2.96
N GLN A 84 8.02 -6.41 -2.75
CA GLN A 84 7.30 -6.32 -1.47
C GLN A 84 6.01 -7.15 -1.43
N GLY A 85 5.62 -7.78 -2.53
CA GLY A 85 4.45 -8.65 -2.61
C GLY A 85 4.65 -9.91 -1.76
N VAL A 86 3.64 -10.26 -0.97
CA VAL A 86 3.68 -11.40 -0.04
C VAL A 86 2.78 -12.53 -0.50
N CYS A 87 1.48 -12.25 -0.63
CA CYS A 87 0.49 -13.26 -0.99
C CYS A 87 -0.71 -12.64 -1.70
N ALA A 88 -1.58 -13.48 -2.27
CA ALA A 88 -2.84 -13.04 -2.84
C ALA A 88 -3.74 -12.41 -1.78
N CYS A 89 -4.47 -11.37 -2.16
CA CYS A 89 -5.50 -10.79 -1.32
C CYS A 89 -6.72 -11.73 -1.26
N PRO A 90 -7.24 -12.06 -0.08
CA PRO A 90 -8.42 -12.94 0.02
C PRO A 90 -9.72 -12.28 -0.47
N GLU A 91 -9.74 -10.95 -0.59
CA GLU A 91 -10.95 -10.16 -0.91
C GLU A 91 -11.04 -9.73 -2.38
N CYS A 92 -9.96 -9.86 -3.14
CA CYS A 92 -9.91 -9.42 -4.55
C CYS A 92 -8.70 -9.99 -5.28
N ASN A 93 -8.59 -9.73 -6.58
CA ASN A 93 -7.48 -10.20 -7.41
C ASN A 93 -6.17 -9.38 -7.22
N GLY A 94 -6.00 -8.74 -6.07
CA GLY A 94 -4.84 -7.95 -5.72
C GLY A 94 -3.78 -8.75 -4.97
N THR A 95 -2.65 -8.10 -4.71
CA THR A 95 -1.54 -8.64 -3.91
C THR A 95 -1.49 -7.90 -2.58
N LEU A 96 -1.30 -8.64 -1.47
CA LEU A 96 -0.94 -8.08 -0.18
C LEU A 96 0.56 -7.72 -0.20
N VAL A 97 0.85 -6.44 -0.03
CA VAL A 97 2.19 -5.86 -0.12
C VAL A 97 2.64 -5.42 1.27
N LEU A 98 3.85 -5.77 1.66
CA LEU A 98 4.46 -5.31 2.91
C LEU A 98 4.65 -3.80 2.88
N ASP A 99 4.18 -3.11 3.93
CA ASP A 99 4.40 -1.68 4.09
C ASP A 99 5.72 -1.42 4.84
N PRO A 100 6.81 -1.00 4.15
CA PRO A 100 8.11 -0.82 4.78
C PRO A 100 8.17 0.40 5.72
N VAL A 101 7.11 1.20 5.79
CA VAL A 101 7.00 2.38 6.67
C VAL A 101 5.98 2.18 7.79
N SER A 102 5.46 0.96 7.95
CA SER A 102 4.48 0.64 8.98
C SER A 102 5.09 0.30 10.34
N ALA A 103 6.41 0.15 10.44
CA ALA A 103 7.09 -0.07 11.70
C ALA A 103 6.70 0.98 12.76
N PRO A 104 6.51 0.58 14.04
CA PRO A 104 6.61 -0.78 14.57
C PRO A 104 5.32 -1.61 14.38
N LYS A 105 4.24 -1.01 13.87
CA LYS A 105 2.93 -1.65 13.63
C LYS A 105 2.87 -2.23 12.22
N TRP A 106 3.72 -3.22 11.98
CA TRP A 106 3.90 -3.84 10.68
C TRP A 106 2.56 -4.28 10.07
N ARG A 107 2.39 -4.00 8.78
CA ARG A 107 1.16 -4.34 8.06
C ARG A 107 1.43 -4.73 6.62
N LEU A 108 0.62 -5.63 6.10
CA LEU A 108 0.40 -5.81 4.67
C LEU A 108 -0.85 -5.03 4.27
N TYR A 109 -0.87 -4.46 3.08
CA TYR A 109 -2.09 -3.90 2.51
C TYR A 109 -2.28 -4.41 1.10
N CYS A 110 -3.54 -4.54 0.70
CA CYS A 110 -3.84 -4.85 -0.68
C CYS A 110 -3.52 -3.65 -1.58
N ASN A 111 -2.84 -3.94 -2.69
CA ASN A 111 -2.59 -2.95 -3.72
C ASN A 111 -3.86 -2.54 -4.51
N THR A 112 -4.98 -3.24 -4.33
CA THR A 112 -6.22 -3.08 -5.10
C THR A 112 -7.40 -2.59 -4.25
N CYS A 113 -7.72 -3.31 -3.17
CA CYS A 113 -8.85 -3.00 -2.29
C CYS A 113 -8.37 -2.36 -0.97
N ASN A 114 -9.26 -2.24 -0.01
CA ASN A 114 -8.96 -1.72 1.32
C ASN A 114 -8.58 -2.80 2.34
N CYS A 115 -8.33 -4.04 1.94
CA CYS A 115 -7.84 -5.10 2.83
C CYS A 115 -6.50 -4.71 3.45
N LEU A 116 -6.38 -4.90 4.76
CA LEU A 116 -5.22 -4.59 5.58
C LEU A 116 -4.98 -5.76 6.54
N VAL A 117 -3.75 -6.24 6.64
CA VAL A 117 -3.39 -7.33 7.57
C VAL A 117 -2.31 -6.79 8.50
N PHE A 118 -2.59 -6.73 9.79
CA PHE A 118 -1.58 -6.43 10.81
C PHE A 118 -0.74 -7.67 11.05
N LEU A 119 0.57 -7.46 11.20
CA LEU A 119 1.54 -8.50 11.50
C LEU A 119 1.89 -8.49 12.99
N SER A 120 2.59 -9.54 13.41
CA SER A 120 2.98 -9.81 14.80
C SER A 120 3.44 -8.57 15.57
N GLU A 121 2.80 -8.32 16.72
CA GLU A 121 3.32 -7.37 17.70
C GLU A 121 4.67 -7.87 18.24
N GLY A 122 5.58 -6.95 18.54
CA GLY A 122 6.89 -7.31 19.08
C GLY A 122 7.97 -7.65 18.05
N ALA A 123 7.71 -7.50 16.74
CA ALA A 123 8.77 -7.49 15.72
C ALA A 123 9.39 -6.10 15.55
N HIS A 124 10.73 -6.00 15.52
CA HIS A 124 11.44 -4.75 15.26
C HIS A 124 11.84 -4.59 13.80
N ARG A 125 11.84 -5.69 13.03
CA ARG A 125 12.06 -5.70 11.58
C ARG A 125 11.30 -6.84 10.93
N ILE A 126 10.65 -6.54 9.80
CA ILE A 126 10.05 -7.53 8.90
C ILE A 126 10.50 -7.20 7.47
N SER A 127 10.87 -8.23 6.70
CA SER A 127 11.22 -8.10 5.28
C SER A 127 10.73 -9.29 4.46
N THR A 128 10.51 -9.07 3.17
CA THR A 128 10.31 -10.14 2.19
C THR A 128 11.64 -10.82 1.85
N THR A 129 11.57 -12.10 1.47
CA THR A 129 12.70 -12.85 0.92
C THR A 129 12.52 -13.08 -0.59
N LYS A 130 13.46 -13.79 -1.21
CA LYS A 130 13.32 -14.28 -2.60
C LYS A 130 12.71 -15.69 -2.69
N GLU A 131 12.44 -16.31 -1.54
CA GLU A 131 11.96 -17.68 -1.45
C GLU A 131 10.43 -17.70 -1.46
N GLN A 132 9.86 -18.75 -2.04
CA GLN A 132 8.43 -18.99 -2.11
C GLN A 132 8.08 -20.23 -1.28
N CYS A 133 6.90 -20.20 -0.67
CA CYS A 133 6.35 -21.32 0.06
C CYS A 133 5.97 -22.45 -0.91
N SER A 134 6.44 -23.67 -0.65
CA SER A 134 6.17 -24.85 -1.48
C SER A 134 4.71 -25.31 -1.51
N GLU A 135 3.86 -24.78 -0.62
CA GLU A 135 2.45 -25.18 -0.50
C GLU A 135 1.47 -24.21 -1.17
N CYS A 136 1.77 -22.91 -1.14
CA CYS A 136 0.84 -21.86 -1.59
C CYS A 136 1.49 -20.76 -2.46
N ASP A 137 2.76 -20.93 -2.85
CA ASP A 137 3.55 -20.00 -3.68
C ASP A 137 3.71 -18.57 -3.13
N SER A 138 3.25 -18.33 -1.91
CA SER A 138 3.41 -17.03 -1.24
C SER A 138 4.87 -16.80 -0.85
N THR A 139 5.30 -15.55 -0.92
CA THR A 139 6.64 -15.13 -0.53
C THR A 139 6.89 -15.45 0.94
N ILE A 140 8.02 -16.09 1.23
CA ILE A 140 8.49 -16.31 2.59
C ILE A 140 8.94 -14.96 3.18
N ILE A 141 8.53 -14.68 4.41
CA ILE A 141 8.92 -13.46 5.12
C ILE A 141 9.92 -13.77 6.23
N GLU A 142 10.79 -12.80 6.49
CA GLU A 142 11.76 -12.82 7.56
C GLU A 142 11.30 -11.87 8.67
N VAL A 143 11.01 -12.42 9.84
CA VAL A 143 10.53 -11.69 11.01
C VAL A 143 11.60 -11.71 12.11
N HIS A 144 12.05 -10.52 12.49
CA HIS A 144 12.96 -10.32 13.62
C HIS A 144 12.19 -9.81 14.83
N PHE A 145 11.96 -10.71 15.78
CA PHE A 145 11.33 -10.42 17.06
C PHE A 145 12.27 -9.66 18.00
N ASN A 146 11.69 -8.86 18.89
CA ASN A 146 12.44 -8.25 19.99
C ASN A 146 12.90 -9.34 20.98
N LYS A 147 14.16 -9.28 21.40
CA LYS A 147 14.77 -10.24 22.34
C LYS A 147 13.96 -10.46 23.62
N LYS A 148 13.27 -9.42 24.12
CA LYS A 148 12.51 -9.46 25.38
C LYS A 148 11.09 -10.02 25.23
N THR A 149 10.54 -10.06 24.02
CA THR A 149 9.13 -10.38 23.77
C THR A 149 9.00 -11.41 22.65
N THR A 150 10.05 -12.16 22.35
CA THR A 150 10.03 -13.14 21.28
C THR A 150 9.08 -14.30 21.63
N PRO A 151 8.19 -14.71 20.71
CA PRO A 151 7.32 -15.86 20.91
C PRO A 151 8.03 -17.19 20.60
N LEU A 152 9.28 -17.15 20.12
CA LEU A 152 10.03 -18.34 19.71
C LEU A 152 10.64 -19.08 20.92
N LYS A 153 10.81 -20.39 20.77
CA LYS A 153 11.47 -21.25 21.77
C LYS A 153 12.94 -20.84 21.95
N ASP A 154 13.47 -21.13 23.13
CA ASP A 154 14.88 -20.96 23.49
C ASP A 154 15.44 -19.53 23.30
N GLY A 155 14.56 -18.53 23.29
CA GLY A 155 14.95 -17.13 23.12
C GLY A 155 15.43 -16.76 21.71
N ALA A 156 15.18 -17.61 20.70
CA ALA A 156 15.43 -17.28 19.31
C ALA A 156 14.66 -16.00 18.91
N THR A 157 15.20 -15.22 17.97
CA THR A 157 14.55 -13.97 17.54
C THR A 157 14.27 -13.90 16.04
N LEU A 158 14.73 -14.88 15.28
CA LEU A 158 14.60 -14.93 13.82
C LEU A 158 13.64 -16.06 13.45
N HIS A 159 12.58 -15.72 12.73
CA HIS A 159 11.66 -16.69 12.14
C HIS A 159 11.47 -16.39 10.66
N ILE A 160 11.74 -17.36 9.80
CA ILE A 160 11.73 -17.22 8.33
C ILE A 160 10.76 -18.23 7.76
N ARG A 161 9.50 -17.85 7.56
CA ARG A 161 8.42 -18.77 7.21
C ARG A 161 7.30 -18.09 6.41
N CYS A 162 6.39 -18.90 5.87
CA CYS A 162 5.23 -18.41 5.13
C CYS A 162 4.17 -17.86 6.09
N ILE A 163 3.63 -16.68 5.81
CA ILE A 163 2.59 -16.08 6.66
C ILE A 163 1.24 -16.84 6.65
N LEU A 164 1.01 -17.67 5.63
CA LEU A 164 -0.24 -18.43 5.48
C LEU A 164 -0.13 -19.86 6.01
N CYS A 165 0.98 -20.55 5.71
CA CYS A 165 1.16 -21.97 6.06
C CYS A 165 1.83 -22.20 7.41
N ASP A 166 2.59 -21.23 7.95
CA ASP A 166 3.23 -21.38 9.25
C ASP A 166 2.26 -21.08 10.38
N GLU A 167 2.04 -22.07 11.25
CA GLU A 167 1.09 -21.97 12.37
C GLU A 167 1.34 -20.74 13.27
N LEU A 168 2.61 -20.47 13.58
CA LEU A 168 2.96 -19.34 14.45
C LEU A 168 2.66 -18.01 13.77
N LEU A 169 3.19 -17.77 12.56
CA LEU A 169 2.95 -16.51 11.86
C LEU A 169 1.45 -16.30 11.56
N HIS A 170 0.75 -17.35 11.16
CA HIS A 170 -0.68 -17.29 10.87
C HIS A 170 -1.50 -16.93 12.11
N SER A 171 -1.12 -17.42 13.29
CA SER A 171 -1.79 -17.08 14.55
C SER A 171 -1.58 -15.62 15.00
N LEU A 172 -0.56 -14.95 14.46
CA LEU A 172 -0.15 -13.59 14.85
C LEU A 172 -0.65 -12.50 13.89
N VAL A 173 -1.41 -12.86 12.85
CA VAL A 173 -1.97 -11.89 11.91
C VAL A 173 -3.39 -11.48 12.26
N GLU A 174 -3.72 -10.21 12.06
CA GLU A 174 -5.08 -9.69 12.25
C GLU A 174 -5.54 -8.94 11.00
N MET A 175 -6.59 -9.45 10.34
CA MET A 175 -7.16 -8.82 9.15
C MET A 175 -8.16 -7.71 9.51
N LYS A 176 -8.04 -6.56 8.85
CA LYS A 176 -8.92 -5.39 8.97
C LYS A 176 -9.19 -4.76 7.60
N HIS A 177 -10.10 -3.79 7.59
CA HIS A 177 -10.41 -2.98 6.43
C HIS A 177 -9.99 -1.52 6.65
N GLY A 178 -9.20 -0.99 5.72
CA GLY A 178 -8.88 0.43 5.62
C GLY A 178 -10.07 1.27 5.16
N LYS A 179 -9.99 2.60 5.31
CA LYS A 179 -11.01 3.50 4.78
C LYS A 179 -10.90 3.57 3.24
N TYR A 180 -12.03 3.52 2.54
CA TYR A 180 -12.09 3.78 1.11
C TYR A 180 -11.52 5.17 0.77
N PHE A 181 -10.68 5.25 -0.26
CA PHE A 181 -10.24 6.50 -0.86
C PHE A 181 -11.37 7.13 -1.68
N SER A 182 -12.42 7.66 -1.06
CA SER A 182 -13.23 8.66 -1.74
C SER A 182 -12.42 9.96 -1.73
N ARG A 183 -11.60 10.20 -2.76
CA ARG A 183 -10.99 11.53 -2.97
C ARG A 183 -12.10 12.55 -3.23
N ARG A 184 -12.69 13.12 -2.18
CA ARG A 184 -13.34 14.45 -2.25
C ARG A 184 -12.28 15.55 -2.39
N MET A 185 -11.25 15.34 -3.21
CA MET A 185 -10.35 16.40 -3.68
C MET A 185 -10.68 16.66 -5.15
N GLY A 186 -11.63 17.55 -5.36
CA GLY A 186 -12.02 18.01 -6.68
C GLY A 186 -13.31 18.84 -6.63
N GLY A 187 -13.17 20.16 -6.49
CA GLY A 187 -14.27 21.09 -6.76
C GLY A 187 -14.47 22.19 -5.74
N LYS A 188 -13.50 23.09 -5.56
CA LYS A 188 -13.82 24.48 -5.17
C LYS A 188 -14.43 25.17 -6.40
N GLY A 189 -15.72 24.93 -6.64
CA GLY A 189 -16.51 25.68 -7.61
C GLY A 189 -17.17 26.87 -6.92
N ARG A 190 -16.54 28.04 -6.98
CA ARG A 190 -17.23 29.31 -6.76
C ARG A 190 -18.34 29.43 -7.82
N MET A 191 -19.60 29.53 -7.41
CA MET A 191 -20.64 30.15 -8.24
C MET A 191 -21.15 31.40 -7.52
N ARG A 192 -20.44 32.51 -7.78
CA ARG A 192 -20.97 33.86 -7.62
C ARG A 192 -21.63 34.25 -8.95
N GLY A 193 -22.95 34.34 -8.95
CA GLY A 193 -23.78 35.16 -9.85
C GLY A 193 -24.04 34.63 -11.26
N LYS A 194 -25.33 34.59 -11.66
CA LYS A 194 -26.00 35.61 -12.52
C LYS A 194 -27.25 34.97 -13.17
N GLY A 195 -28.43 35.61 -13.05
CA GLY A 195 -29.56 35.28 -13.93
C GLY A 195 -30.95 35.56 -13.34
N ARG A 196 -31.48 36.76 -13.61
CA ARG A 196 -32.90 37.15 -13.46
C ARG A 196 -33.82 36.17 -14.21
N SER A 197 -35.01 35.93 -13.66
CA SER A 197 -36.26 35.82 -14.42
C SER A 197 -37.43 36.02 -13.47
N GLY A 198 -38.11 37.15 -13.61
CA GLY A 198 -39.41 37.36 -12.96
C GLY A 198 -40.50 36.60 -13.69
N LYS A 199 -41.54 36.21 -12.95
CA LYS A 199 -42.91 36.19 -13.49
C LYS A 199 -43.92 36.37 -12.36
N SER A 200 -44.84 37.29 -12.66
CA SER A 200 -46.02 37.71 -11.92
C SER A 200 -47.08 36.60 -11.81
N THR A 201 -48.13 36.89 -11.03
CA THR A 201 -49.43 36.21 -10.82
C THR A 201 -49.40 35.17 -9.68
N ARG A 202 -50.22 35.25 -8.62
CA ARG A 202 -51.48 35.97 -8.31
C ARG A 202 -51.46 36.47 -6.88
#